data_AF-A0A5Q3L4A8-F1
#
_entry.id   AF-A0A5Q3L4A8-F1
#
_cell.length_a   1.000
_cell.length_b   1.000
_cell.length_c   1.000
_cell.angle_alpha   90.00
_cell.angle_beta   90.00
_cell.angle_gamma   90.00
#
_symmetry.space_group_name_H-M   'P 1'
#
loop_
_entity.id
_entity.type
_entity.pdbx_description
1 polymer ?
#
loop_
_entity_poly.entity_id
_entity_poly.type
_entity_poly.pdbx_seq_one_letter_code
_entity_poly.pdbx_strand_id
1 'polypeptide(L)'
;MILQSLNAFYHRLEADPKAEVAPFGFTEQKVSFCVVIEPDGSLHQIREVGTREKNKLIPDLVLVPGDAKPSGAGINPCFLWDNPAYLLGFKQDDKKPERTLQSFEAFRERHLRLEEEIKNEEFSSVCRFLETWNPGSISTEIIDTLNALETGFGVFKLRGKTHYVHDQETIQTWWKEQLTGEEASSQEVVGQCLITGETDRIAQLHNPAIKGISGAQSSGAKLVSCCCLAVGWWNGRLLGWVVLVVSLVTTNA
;
A
#
# COMPACT_ATOMS: atom_id res chain seq x y z
N MET A 1 31.01 -10.34 -0.45
CA MET A 1 30.31 -10.33 0.86
C MET A 1 28.87 -10.78 0.64
N ILE A 2 28.21 -11.39 1.63
CA ILE A 2 26.85 -11.93 1.46
C ILE A 2 25.82 -10.86 1.04
N LEU A 3 25.92 -9.64 1.59
CA LEU A 3 25.00 -8.54 1.30
C LEU A 3 25.05 -8.09 -0.16
N GLN A 4 26.25 -7.94 -0.73
CA GLN A 4 26.43 -7.62 -2.16
C GLN A 4 25.87 -8.71 -3.07
N SER A 5 25.99 -9.98 -2.65
CA SER A 5 25.47 -11.12 -3.42
C SER A 5 23.95 -11.18 -3.37
N LEU A 6 23.34 -10.82 -2.23
CA LEU A 6 21.88 -10.67 -2.09
C LEU A 6 21.36 -9.51 -2.92
N ASN A 7 22.07 -8.37 -2.94
CA ASN A 7 21.74 -7.22 -3.78
C ASN A 7 21.72 -7.59 -5.27
N ALA A 8 22.80 -8.23 -5.75
CA ALA A 8 22.89 -8.70 -7.13
C ALA A 8 21.89 -9.82 -7.44
N PHE A 9 21.42 -10.56 -6.43
CA PHE A 9 20.36 -11.53 -6.61
C PHE A 9 18.99 -10.87 -6.79
N TYR A 10 18.69 -9.81 -6.02
CA TYR A 10 17.47 -9.02 -6.19
C TYR A 10 17.32 -8.47 -7.62
N HIS A 11 18.34 -7.77 -8.14
CA HIS A 11 18.28 -7.24 -9.51
C HIS A 11 18.12 -8.33 -10.58
N ARG A 12 18.63 -9.55 -10.33
CA ARG A 12 18.40 -10.69 -11.24
C ARG A 12 16.97 -11.21 -11.18
N LEU A 13 16.35 -11.18 -10.01
CA LEU A 13 14.93 -11.53 -9.85
C LEU A 13 14.05 -10.45 -10.49
N GLU A 14 14.32 -9.17 -10.24
CA GLU A 14 13.59 -8.06 -10.85
C GLU A 14 13.65 -8.09 -12.39
N ALA A 15 14.80 -8.48 -12.95
CA ALA A 15 14.97 -8.64 -14.40
C ALA A 15 14.36 -9.93 -14.98
N ASP A 16 13.95 -10.90 -14.15
CA ASP A 16 13.32 -12.14 -14.59
C ASP A 16 11.79 -11.96 -14.66
N PRO A 17 11.17 -11.99 -15.85
CA PRO A 17 9.72 -11.85 -15.98
C PRO A 17 8.91 -12.96 -15.29
N LYS A 18 9.57 -14.06 -14.88
CA LYS A 18 8.96 -15.18 -14.17
C LYS A 18 9.10 -15.09 -12.65
N ALA A 19 9.91 -14.18 -12.15
CA ALA A 19 10.05 -13.99 -10.71
C ALA A 19 8.88 -13.15 -10.18
N GLU A 20 8.20 -13.66 -9.16
CA GLU A 20 7.11 -12.96 -8.46
C GLU A 20 7.69 -11.94 -7.47
N VAL A 21 8.36 -10.91 -7.99
CA VAL A 21 8.89 -9.80 -7.20
C VAL A 21 8.22 -8.51 -7.62
N ALA A 22 7.47 -7.91 -6.71
CA ALA A 22 6.88 -6.60 -6.95
C ALA A 22 8.01 -5.54 -7.07
N PRO A 23 7.93 -4.63 -8.05
CA PRO A 23 8.85 -3.50 -8.16
C PRO A 23 8.87 -2.66 -6.88
N PHE A 24 10.00 -2.03 -6.59
CA PHE A 24 10.13 -1.16 -5.42
C PHE A 24 9.01 -0.10 -5.35
N GLY A 25 8.37 0.01 -4.19
CA GLY A 25 7.26 0.93 -3.93
C GLY A 25 5.93 0.54 -4.58
N PHE A 26 5.79 -0.69 -5.07
CA PHE A 26 4.53 -1.29 -5.47
C PHE A 26 4.30 -2.58 -4.68
N THR A 27 3.03 -2.94 -4.47
CA THR A 27 2.66 -4.19 -3.79
C THR A 27 1.54 -4.88 -4.57
N GLU A 28 1.56 -6.21 -4.64
CA GLU A 28 0.42 -6.96 -5.13
C GLU A 28 -0.68 -7.07 -4.07
N GLN A 29 -1.89 -6.65 -4.42
CA GLN A 29 -3.05 -6.68 -3.53
C GLN A 29 -4.21 -7.47 -4.16
N LYS A 30 -4.99 -8.09 -3.28
CA LYS A 30 -6.22 -8.81 -3.66
C LYS A 30 -7.33 -7.81 -3.92
N VAL A 31 -7.57 -7.52 -5.19
CA VAL A 31 -8.59 -6.58 -5.65
C VAL A 31 -9.87 -7.34 -5.98
N SER A 32 -10.94 -7.02 -5.24
CA SER A 32 -12.23 -7.70 -5.36
C SER A 32 -13.28 -6.88 -6.11
N PHE A 33 -13.06 -5.57 -6.26
CA PHE A 33 -13.96 -4.70 -7.01
C PHE A 33 -13.23 -3.57 -7.70
N CYS A 34 -13.89 -2.97 -8.68
CA CYS A 34 -13.43 -1.82 -9.42
C CYS A 34 -14.54 -0.79 -9.51
N VAL A 35 -14.22 0.44 -9.12
CA VAL A 35 -15.09 1.60 -9.28
C VAL A 35 -14.88 2.14 -10.69
N VAL A 36 -15.88 1.93 -11.54
CA VAL A 36 -15.86 2.42 -12.93
C VAL A 36 -16.51 3.80 -12.95
N ILE A 37 -15.71 4.80 -13.31
CA ILE A 37 -16.13 6.19 -13.38
C ILE A 37 -16.19 6.65 -14.84
N GLU A 38 -17.08 7.60 -15.10
CA GLU A 38 -17.09 8.36 -16.34
C GLU A 38 -15.99 9.43 -16.33
N PRO A 39 -15.57 9.96 -17.50
CA PRO A 39 -14.59 11.04 -17.57
C PRO A 39 -15.00 12.35 -16.87
N ASP A 40 -16.30 12.55 -16.61
CA ASP A 40 -16.81 13.69 -15.84
C ASP A 40 -16.75 13.47 -14.31
N GLY A 41 -16.32 12.28 -13.87
CA GLY A 41 -16.29 11.88 -12.47
C GLY A 41 -17.60 11.30 -11.94
N SER A 42 -18.64 11.16 -12.77
CA SER A 42 -19.86 10.47 -12.33
C SER A 42 -19.62 8.96 -12.19
N LEU A 43 -20.29 8.34 -11.22
CA LEU A 43 -20.22 6.90 -11.06
C LEU A 43 -20.98 6.21 -12.21
N HIS A 44 -20.27 5.39 -13.00
CA HIS A 44 -20.92 4.53 -13.99
C HIS A 44 -21.46 3.26 -13.33
N GLN A 45 -20.58 2.50 -12.67
CA GLN A 45 -20.93 1.27 -11.95
C GLN A 45 -19.78 0.82 -11.03
N ILE A 46 -20.09 -0.06 -10.08
CA ILE A 46 -19.08 -0.82 -9.33
C ILE A 46 -19.11 -2.26 -9.84
N ARG A 47 -17.98 -2.73 -10.36
CA ARG A 47 -17.87 -4.08 -10.94
C ARG A 47 -17.06 -4.98 -10.02
N GLU A 48 -17.48 -6.22 -9.86
CA GLU A 48 -16.64 -7.25 -9.25
C GLU A 48 -15.38 -7.50 -10.12
N VAL A 49 -14.26 -7.75 -9.45
CA VAL A 49 -12.98 -8.12 -10.04
C VAL A 49 -12.57 -9.43 -9.39
N GLY A 50 -12.16 -10.41 -10.19
CA GLY A 50 -11.95 -11.76 -9.74
C GLY A 50 -12.75 -12.82 -10.49
N THR A 51 -12.43 -14.07 -10.21
CA THR A 51 -13.08 -15.25 -10.77
C THR A 51 -13.98 -15.91 -9.72
N ARG A 52 -15.21 -16.25 -10.07
CA ARG A 52 -16.10 -17.00 -9.18
C ARG A 52 -15.83 -18.50 -9.29
N GLU A 53 -15.26 -19.08 -8.25
CA GLU A 53 -15.12 -20.53 -8.11
C GLU A 53 -16.00 -21.05 -6.97
N LYS A 54 -16.80 -22.10 -7.24
CA LYS A 54 -17.64 -22.77 -6.23
C LYS A 54 -18.46 -21.78 -5.37
N ASN A 55 -19.03 -20.77 -6.02
CA ASN A 55 -19.84 -19.72 -5.40
C ASN A 55 -19.09 -18.73 -4.47
N LYS A 56 -17.75 -18.75 -4.48
CA LYS A 56 -16.89 -17.76 -3.83
C LYS A 56 -16.17 -16.92 -4.87
N LEU A 57 -16.08 -15.61 -4.64
CA LEU A 57 -15.27 -14.72 -5.46
C LEU A 57 -13.80 -14.85 -5.05
N ILE A 58 -12.94 -15.25 -5.97
CA ILE A 58 -11.48 -15.23 -5.83
C ILE A 58 -11.00 -13.90 -6.42
N PRO A 59 -10.51 -12.95 -5.59
CA PRO A 59 -10.03 -11.66 -6.07
C PRO A 59 -8.81 -11.80 -6.99
N ASP A 60 -8.67 -10.90 -7.95
CA ASP A 60 -7.48 -10.84 -8.79
C ASP A 60 -6.32 -10.22 -8.01
N LEU A 61 -5.09 -10.67 -8.30
CA LEU A 61 -3.87 -10.03 -7.83
C LEU A 61 -3.54 -8.87 -8.77
N VAL A 62 -3.57 -7.66 -8.24
CA VAL A 62 -3.27 -6.44 -8.99
C VAL A 62 -2.10 -5.73 -8.32
N LEU A 63 -1.13 -5.31 -9.14
CA LEU A 63 -0.01 -4.50 -8.69
C LEU A 63 -0.50 -3.08 -8.45
N VAL A 64 -0.36 -2.58 -7.22
CA VAL A 64 -0.84 -1.25 -6.85
C VAL A 64 0.26 -0.40 -6.23
N PRO A 65 0.20 0.95 -6.36
CA PRO A 65 1.21 1.83 -5.79
C PRO A 65 1.20 1.83 -4.26
N GLY A 66 2.39 1.74 -3.67
CA GLY A 66 2.61 1.83 -2.23
C GLY A 66 2.75 0.50 -1.52
N ASP A 67 3.02 0.63 -0.23
CA ASP A 67 3.26 -0.50 0.66
C ASP A 67 1.97 -1.23 1.04
N ALA A 68 2.13 -2.43 1.59
CA ALA A 68 1.04 -3.10 2.29
C ALA A 68 0.44 -2.19 3.36
N LYS A 69 -0.90 -2.12 3.39
CA LYS A 69 -1.64 -1.22 4.28
C LYS A 69 -1.13 -1.31 5.73
N PRO A 70 -0.70 -0.19 6.35
CA PRO A 70 -0.11 -0.22 7.68
C PRO A 70 -1.08 -0.80 8.71
N SER A 71 -0.60 -1.75 9.51
CA SER A 71 -1.36 -2.28 10.65
C SER A 71 -1.32 -1.26 11.78
N GLY A 72 -2.33 -0.39 11.87
CA GLY A 72 -2.39 0.65 12.88
C GLY A 72 -3.79 1.22 13.08
N ALA A 73 -4.03 1.80 14.26
CA ALA A 73 -5.32 2.40 14.61
C ALA A 73 -5.56 3.78 13.96
N GLY A 74 -4.56 4.33 13.26
CA GLY A 74 -4.65 5.62 12.55
C GLY A 74 -5.46 5.57 11.25
N ILE A 75 -5.71 6.75 10.67
CA ILE A 75 -6.36 6.92 9.38
C ILE A 75 -5.26 7.05 8.32
N ASN A 76 -5.07 6.00 7.53
CA ASN A 76 -4.00 5.90 6.54
C ASN A 76 -4.62 5.52 5.19
N PRO A 77 -5.08 6.51 4.40
CA PRO A 77 -5.62 6.27 3.07
C PRO A 77 -4.51 5.84 2.11
N CYS A 78 -4.73 4.74 1.40
CA CYS A 78 -3.87 4.30 0.30
C CYS A 78 -4.08 5.20 -0.96
N PHE A 79 -3.23 5.06 -1.98
CA PHE A 79 -3.26 5.92 -3.17
C PHE A 79 -3.92 5.19 -4.35
N LEU A 80 -5.09 5.66 -4.81
CA LEU A 80 -5.90 5.09 -5.91
C LEU A 80 -6.45 3.67 -5.70
N TRP A 81 -6.19 3.06 -4.54
CA TRP A 81 -6.78 1.81 -4.10
C TRP A 81 -7.01 1.88 -2.60
N ASP A 82 -8.07 1.26 -2.09
CA ASP A 82 -8.26 1.01 -0.65
C ASP A 82 -9.46 0.05 -0.44
N ASN A 83 -9.87 -0.21 0.78
CA ASN A 83 -11.08 -0.94 1.10
C ASN A 83 -12.34 -0.08 0.86
N PRO A 84 -13.55 -0.66 0.90
CA PRO A 84 -14.81 0.07 0.68
C PRO A 84 -15.04 1.24 1.65
N ALA A 85 -14.50 1.16 2.87
CA ALA A 85 -14.68 2.20 3.87
C ALA A 85 -13.92 3.49 3.50
N TYR A 86 -12.73 3.36 2.92
CA TYR A 86 -11.95 4.51 2.45
C TYR A 86 -12.38 4.97 1.05
N LEU A 87 -12.72 4.05 0.14
CA LEU A 87 -13.08 4.40 -1.24
C LEU A 87 -14.48 4.98 -1.39
N LEU A 88 -15.45 4.45 -0.65
CA LEU A 88 -16.87 4.74 -0.83
C LEU A 88 -17.54 5.26 0.44
N GLY A 89 -16.85 5.24 1.58
CA GLY A 89 -17.44 5.55 2.88
C GLY A 89 -18.45 4.50 3.35
N PHE A 90 -18.34 3.27 2.84
CA PHE A 90 -19.27 2.18 3.15
C PHE A 90 -18.61 1.06 3.92
N LYS A 91 -19.34 0.55 4.93
CA LYS A 91 -18.94 -0.63 5.67
C LYS A 91 -20.18 -1.41 6.10
N GLN A 92 -20.17 -2.72 5.84
CA GLN A 92 -21.21 -3.62 6.32
C GLN A 92 -21.21 -3.67 7.85
N ASP A 93 -22.39 -3.62 8.47
CA ASP A 93 -22.59 -3.65 9.92
C ASP A 93 -21.70 -2.66 10.69
N ASP A 94 -21.68 -1.41 10.22
CA ASP A 94 -20.76 -0.42 10.76
C ASP A 94 -21.09 -0.01 12.20
N LYS A 95 -20.24 -0.46 13.12
CA LYS A 95 -20.31 -0.12 14.54
C LYS A 95 -19.78 1.30 14.83
N LYS A 96 -19.09 1.94 13.89
CA LYS A 96 -18.45 3.26 14.05
C LYS A 96 -18.54 4.08 12.74
N PRO A 97 -19.76 4.50 12.33
CA PRO A 97 -19.99 5.23 11.08
C PRO A 97 -19.16 6.53 10.99
N GLU A 98 -18.97 7.23 12.10
CA GLU A 98 -18.13 8.44 12.16
C GLU A 98 -16.69 8.18 11.66
N ARG A 99 -16.11 7.04 12.06
CA ARG A 99 -14.74 6.68 11.66
C ARG A 99 -14.67 6.31 10.18
N THR A 100 -15.69 5.65 9.65
CA THR A 100 -15.77 5.30 8.22
C THR A 100 -15.86 6.57 7.37
N LEU A 101 -16.70 7.52 7.79
CA LEU A 101 -16.83 8.82 7.13
C LEU A 101 -15.52 9.61 7.18
N GLN A 102 -14.85 9.68 8.33
CA GLN A 102 -13.51 10.27 8.46
C GLN A 102 -12.46 9.59 7.57
N SER A 103 -12.56 8.27 7.39
CA SER A 103 -11.62 7.52 6.53
C SER A 103 -11.81 7.89 5.06
N PHE A 104 -13.07 8.01 4.61
CA PHE A 104 -13.42 8.49 3.28
C PHE A 104 -13.02 9.94 3.06
N GLU A 105 -13.27 10.83 4.03
CA GLU A 105 -12.86 12.24 3.96
C GLU A 105 -11.35 12.39 3.86
N ALA A 106 -10.58 11.63 4.66
CA ALA A 106 -9.12 11.64 4.56
C ALA A 106 -8.62 11.11 3.22
N PHE A 107 -9.30 10.11 2.64
CA PHE A 107 -9.00 9.62 1.30
C PHE A 107 -9.27 10.70 0.24
N ARG A 108 -10.44 11.35 0.30
CA ARG A 108 -10.82 12.46 -0.57
C ARG A 108 -9.82 13.61 -0.48
N GLU A 109 -9.54 14.09 0.72
CA GLU A 109 -8.62 15.22 0.94
C GLU A 109 -7.22 14.91 0.43
N ARG A 110 -6.71 13.68 0.67
CA ARG A 110 -5.42 13.24 0.13
C ARG A 110 -5.39 13.36 -1.39
N HIS A 111 -6.39 12.86 -2.10
CA HIS A 111 -6.38 12.85 -3.57
C HIS A 111 -6.57 14.25 -4.15
N LEU A 112 -7.43 15.08 -3.56
CA LEU A 112 -7.63 16.46 -4.03
C LEU A 112 -6.38 17.32 -3.90
N ARG A 113 -5.60 17.16 -2.83
CA ARG A 113 -4.31 17.86 -2.69
C ARG A 113 -3.31 17.50 -3.79
N LEU A 114 -3.39 16.30 -4.34
CA LEU A 114 -2.47 15.79 -5.35
C LEU A 114 -2.90 16.11 -6.79
N GLU A 115 -4.13 16.64 -7.00
CA GLU A 115 -4.65 16.91 -8.34
C GLU A 115 -3.77 17.91 -9.11
N GLU A 116 -3.36 18.99 -8.44
CA GLU A 116 -2.52 20.04 -9.03
C GLU A 116 -1.08 19.57 -9.32
N GLU A 117 -0.60 18.57 -8.58
CA GLU A 117 0.74 18.01 -8.75
C GLU A 117 0.81 17.03 -9.93
N ILE A 118 -0.16 16.09 -10.00
CA ILE A 118 -0.18 15.00 -10.97
C ILE A 118 -0.58 15.48 -12.37
N LYS A 119 -1.47 16.49 -12.47
CA LYS A 119 -1.92 17.11 -13.74
C LYS A 119 -2.32 16.09 -14.81
N ASN A 120 -3.13 15.11 -14.42
CA ASN A 120 -3.60 14.04 -15.31
C ASN A 120 -5.13 14.01 -15.37
N GLU A 121 -5.69 13.88 -16.57
CA GLU A 121 -7.15 13.83 -16.78
C GLU A 121 -7.82 12.63 -16.10
N GLU A 122 -7.15 11.47 -16.10
CA GLU A 122 -7.68 10.26 -15.47
C GLU A 122 -7.68 10.38 -13.95
N PHE A 123 -6.65 11.01 -13.38
CA PHE A 123 -6.61 11.34 -11.95
C PHE A 123 -7.65 12.40 -11.57
N SER A 124 -7.78 13.47 -12.36
CA SER A 124 -8.80 14.50 -12.15
C SER A 124 -10.20 13.92 -12.18
N SER A 125 -10.48 12.93 -13.04
CA SER A 125 -11.77 12.24 -13.06
C SER A 125 -12.07 11.54 -11.72
N VAL A 126 -11.06 10.93 -11.10
CA VAL A 126 -11.17 10.34 -9.74
C VAL A 126 -11.40 11.44 -8.70
N CYS A 127 -10.71 12.57 -8.80
CA CYS A 127 -10.94 13.72 -7.91
C CYS A 127 -12.39 14.24 -7.99
N ARG A 128 -12.95 14.39 -9.20
CA ARG A 128 -14.35 14.81 -9.40
C ARG A 128 -15.34 13.78 -8.85
N PHE A 129 -15.04 12.49 -9.00
CA PHE A 129 -15.81 11.44 -8.34
C PHE A 129 -15.80 11.62 -6.81
N LEU A 130 -14.63 11.79 -6.19
CA LEU A 130 -14.52 11.96 -4.74
C LEU A 130 -15.18 13.26 -4.24
N GLU A 131 -15.26 14.30 -5.07
CA GLU A 131 -15.96 15.54 -4.71
C GLU A 131 -17.47 15.40 -4.68
N THR A 132 -18.02 14.70 -5.67
CA THR A 132 -19.46 14.56 -5.91
C THR A 132 -20.07 13.37 -5.18
N TRP A 133 -19.26 12.36 -4.86
CA TRP A 133 -19.69 11.16 -4.18
C TRP A 133 -20.17 11.44 -2.76
N ASN A 134 -21.38 10.97 -2.46
CA ASN A 134 -21.95 11.02 -1.13
C ASN A 134 -22.13 9.58 -0.58
N PRO A 135 -21.42 9.20 0.49
CA PRO A 135 -21.56 7.90 1.13
C PRO A 135 -22.98 7.57 1.62
N GLY A 136 -23.82 8.59 1.85
CA GLY A 136 -25.21 8.42 2.27
C GLY A 136 -26.20 8.09 1.16
N SER A 137 -25.81 8.25 -0.12
CA SER A 137 -26.70 8.05 -1.28
C SER A 137 -26.38 6.78 -2.08
N ILE A 138 -25.79 5.78 -1.43
CA ILE A 138 -25.42 4.52 -2.09
C ILE A 138 -26.69 3.73 -2.41
N SER A 139 -26.82 3.27 -3.66
CA SER A 139 -27.95 2.44 -4.08
C SER A 139 -27.91 1.06 -3.44
N THR A 140 -29.06 0.43 -3.27
CA THR A 140 -29.17 -0.93 -2.72
C THR A 140 -28.40 -1.95 -3.56
N GLU A 141 -28.36 -1.78 -4.88
CA GLU A 141 -27.60 -2.65 -5.79
C GLU A 141 -26.09 -2.62 -5.51
N ILE A 142 -25.54 -1.42 -5.24
CA ILE A 142 -24.13 -1.26 -4.89
C ILE A 142 -23.87 -1.87 -3.52
N ILE A 143 -24.78 -1.67 -2.56
CA ILE A 143 -24.67 -2.26 -1.22
C ILE A 143 -24.64 -3.79 -1.31
N ASP A 144 -25.54 -4.39 -2.09
CA ASP A 144 -25.60 -5.84 -2.27
C ASP A 144 -24.33 -6.38 -2.93
N THR A 145 -23.82 -5.66 -3.94
CA THR A 145 -22.54 -6.00 -4.59
C THR A 145 -21.40 -5.96 -3.58
N LEU A 146 -21.29 -4.90 -2.78
CA LEU A 146 -20.22 -4.74 -1.79
C LEU A 146 -20.34 -5.74 -0.63
N ASN A 147 -21.56 -6.06 -0.20
CA ASN A 147 -21.81 -7.06 0.85
C ASN A 147 -21.52 -8.49 0.39
N ALA A 148 -21.61 -8.76 -0.93
CA ALA A 148 -21.21 -10.04 -1.49
C ALA A 148 -19.69 -10.24 -1.51
N LEU A 149 -18.90 -9.17 -1.30
CA LEU A 149 -17.45 -9.23 -1.19
C LEU A 149 -17.06 -9.56 0.25
N GLU A 150 -16.53 -10.77 0.50
CA GLU A 150 -16.10 -11.16 1.86
C GLU A 150 -15.01 -10.20 2.40
N THR A 151 -13.94 -9.99 1.62
CA THR A 151 -12.86 -9.05 1.91
C THR A 151 -12.09 -8.73 0.63
N GLY A 152 -11.65 -7.49 0.47
CA GLY A 152 -10.76 -7.11 -0.63
C GLY A 152 -10.62 -5.61 -0.80
N PHE A 153 -9.68 -5.24 -1.66
CA PHE A 153 -9.43 -3.85 -2.03
C PHE A 153 -10.15 -3.50 -3.33
N GLY A 154 -10.41 -2.22 -3.51
CA GLY A 154 -10.97 -1.65 -4.73
C GLY A 154 -9.95 -0.81 -5.46
N VAL A 155 -10.16 -0.64 -6.75
CA VAL A 155 -9.35 0.22 -7.64
C VAL A 155 -10.24 1.04 -8.55
N PHE A 156 -9.72 2.15 -9.08
CA PHE A 156 -10.45 2.98 -10.05
C PHE A 156 -10.15 2.62 -11.51
N LYS A 157 -11.16 2.77 -12.36
CA LYS A 157 -11.06 2.63 -13.80
C LYS A 157 -11.96 3.61 -14.51
N LEU A 158 -11.47 4.21 -15.60
CA LEU A 158 -12.31 5.01 -16.49
C LEU A 158 -13.07 4.14 -17.48
N ARG A 159 -14.32 4.53 -17.76
CA ARG A 159 -15.13 3.90 -18.80
C ARG A 159 -14.43 4.01 -20.17
N GLY A 160 -14.40 2.90 -20.90
CA GLY A 160 -13.78 2.83 -22.23
C GLY A 160 -12.26 2.63 -22.22
N LYS A 161 -11.59 2.66 -21.06
CA LYS A 161 -10.17 2.33 -20.93
C LYS A 161 -9.96 0.84 -20.63
N THR A 162 -8.81 0.31 -20.99
CA THR A 162 -8.44 -1.10 -20.71
C THR A 162 -7.70 -1.24 -19.39
N HIS A 163 -6.90 -0.25 -19.01
CA HIS A 163 -6.08 -0.19 -17.80
C HIS A 163 -6.82 0.39 -16.58
N TYR A 164 -6.25 0.24 -15.38
CA TYR A 164 -6.71 0.93 -14.17
C TYR A 164 -6.10 2.33 -14.09
N VAL A 165 -6.71 3.25 -13.34
CA VAL A 165 -6.19 4.64 -13.25
C VAL A 165 -4.74 4.67 -12.72
N HIS A 166 -4.39 3.79 -11.78
CA HIS A 166 -3.01 3.71 -11.26
C HIS A 166 -1.98 3.13 -12.24
N ASP A 167 -2.42 2.51 -13.33
CA ASP A 167 -1.54 1.98 -14.38
C ASP A 167 -1.10 3.05 -15.37
N GLN A 168 -1.70 4.24 -15.31
CA GLN A 168 -1.40 5.31 -16.24
C GLN A 168 0.03 5.84 -16.02
N GLU A 169 0.76 6.03 -17.12
CA GLU A 169 2.20 6.31 -17.10
C GLU A 169 2.58 7.58 -16.32
N THR A 170 1.82 8.66 -16.44
CA THR A 170 2.06 9.91 -15.69
C THR A 170 1.92 9.68 -14.18
N ILE A 171 0.88 8.95 -13.77
CA ILE A 171 0.64 8.62 -12.35
C ILE A 171 1.74 7.71 -11.82
N GLN A 172 2.15 6.68 -12.56
CA GLN A 172 3.25 5.82 -12.15
C GLN A 172 4.59 6.55 -12.07
N THR A 173 4.84 7.49 -12.99
CA THR A 173 6.07 8.30 -12.99
C THR A 173 6.10 9.22 -11.79
N TRP A 174 5.01 9.96 -11.55
CA TRP A 174 4.86 10.79 -10.36
C TRP A 174 5.02 9.97 -9.07
N TRP A 175 4.41 8.78 -8.99
CA TRP A 175 4.55 7.89 -7.84
C TRP A 175 6.01 7.50 -7.58
N LYS A 176 6.74 7.11 -8.63
CA LYS A 176 8.17 6.78 -8.53
C LYS A 176 9.02 7.98 -8.08
N GLU A 177 8.72 9.17 -8.57
CA GLU A 177 9.39 10.40 -8.14
C GLU A 177 9.14 10.69 -6.66
N GLN A 178 7.91 10.48 -6.16
CA GLN A 178 7.61 10.66 -4.73
C GLN A 178 8.38 9.68 -3.85
N LEU A 179 8.56 8.43 -4.27
CA LEU A 179 9.38 7.47 -3.52
C LEU A 179 10.83 7.95 -3.37
N THR A 180 11.37 8.62 -4.40
CA THR A 180 12.71 9.23 -4.32
C THR A 180 12.74 10.54 -3.53
N GLY A 181 11.60 11.23 -3.41
CA GLY A 181 11.48 12.55 -2.80
C GLY A 181 11.07 12.56 -1.31
N GLU A 182 10.22 11.63 -0.85
CA GLU A 182 9.74 11.54 0.54
C GLU A 182 10.86 11.25 1.54
N GLU A 183 12.01 10.75 1.09
CA GLU A 183 13.22 10.64 1.91
C GLU A 183 13.84 11.99 2.32
N ALA A 184 13.33 13.12 1.82
CA ALA A 184 13.88 14.45 2.07
C ALA A 184 13.35 15.17 3.32
N SER A 185 12.26 14.72 3.95
CA SER A 185 11.52 15.55 4.93
C SER A 185 11.79 15.25 6.41
N SER A 186 12.66 14.29 6.75
CA SER A 186 13.07 14.03 8.14
C SER A 186 14.57 14.19 8.28
N GLN A 187 15.01 15.00 9.26
CA GLN A 187 16.42 15.32 9.60
C GLN A 187 17.44 14.40 8.93
N GLU A 188 18.10 14.92 7.89
CA GLU A 188 18.97 14.21 6.96
C GLU A 188 20.16 13.56 7.67
N VAL A 189 19.98 12.34 8.18
CA VAL A 189 21.11 11.50 8.59
C VAL A 189 21.58 10.77 7.34
N VAL A 190 22.61 11.32 6.70
CA VAL A 190 23.32 10.66 5.60
C VAL A 190 24.34 9.66 6.16
N GLY A 191 24.47 8.52 5.50
CA GLY A 191 25.39 7.46 5.86
C GLY A 191 25.99 6.80 4.62
N GLN A 192 27.13 6.13 4.79
CA GLN A 192 27.72 5.37 3.71
C GLN A 192 27.03 4.00 3.59
N CYS A 193 26.53 3.67 2.41
CA CYS A 193 26.02 2.35 2.09
C CYS A 193 27.14 1.30 2.20
N LEU A 194 26.95 0.29 3.04
CA LEU A 194 27.92 -0.79 3.20
C LEU A 194 27.97 -1.76 1.99
N ILE A 195 26.99 -1.66 1.08
CA ILE A 195 26.89 -2.50 -0.11
C ILE A 195 27.55 -1.82 -1.32
N THR A 196 27.14 -0.58 -1.62
CA THR A 196 27.59 0.18 -2.80
C THR A 196 28.78 1.09 -2.49
N GLY A 197 28.98 1.49 -1.23
CA GLY A 197 30.00 2.45 -0.82
C GLY A 197 29.60 3.92 -1.06
N GLU A 198 28.42 4.16 -1.63
CA GLU A 198 27.89 5.49 -1.91
C GLU A 198 27.31 6.12 -0.63
N THR A 199 27.40 7.44 -0.50
CA THR A 199 26.79 8.16 0.61
C THR A 199 25.34 8.47 0.24
N ASP A 200 24.42 7.91 1.00
CA ASP A 200 22.98 8.10 0.79
C ASP A 200 22.25 8.30 2.12
N ARG A 201 20.96 8.62 2.07
CA ARG A 201 20.13 8.84 3.25
C ARG A 201 19.85 7.51 3.96
N ILE A 202 19.84 7.55 5.29
CA ILE A 202 19.49 6.39 6.11
C ILE A 202 17.99 6.36 6.30
N ALA A 203 17.34 5.32 5.77
CA ALA A 203 15.92 5.08 6.03
C ALA A 203 15.67 4.87 7.53
N GLN A 204 14.75 5.68 8.10
CA GLN A 204 14.41 5.57 9.53
C GLN A 204 13.63 4.30 9.87
N LEU A 205 12.74 3.87 8.96
CA LEU A 205 11.93 2.68 9.11
C LEU A 205 11.75 2.00 7.76
N HIS A 206 12.06 0.71 7.70
CA HIS A 206 11.82 -0.09 6.50
C HIS A 206 10.37 -0.60 6.50
N ASN A 207 9.58 -0.10 5.57
CA ASN A 207 8.24 -0.59 5.27
C ASN A 207 8.27 -1.50 4.02
N PRO A 208 7.35 -2.46 3.90
CA PRO A 208 6.36 -2.91 4.89
C PRO A 208 6.98 -3.73 6.05
N ALA A 209 6.19 -4.03 7.09
CA ALA A 209 6.63 -4.96 8.13
C ALA A 209 6.67 -6.40 7.57
N ILE A 210 7.77 -7.10 7.81
CA ILE A 210 7.98 -8.45 7.32
C ILE A 210 7.20 -9.42 8.21
N LYS A 211 6.25 -10.14 7.62
CA LYS A 211 5.44 -11.15 8.31
C LYS A 211 6.12 -12.53 8.24
N GLY A 212 5.79 -13.41 9.20
CA GLY A 212 6.29 -14.79 9.22
C GLY A 212 7.65 -14.98 9.90
N ILE A 213 8.20 -13.94 10.54
CA ILE A 213 9.43 -14.05 11.33
C ILE A 213 9.09 -14.72 12.68
N SER A 214 9.79 -15.80 13.01
CA SER A 214 9.63 -16.50 14.29
C SER A 214 9.91 -15.57 15.47
N GLY A 215 8.96 -15.45 16.40
CA GLY A 215 9.06 -14.55 17.57
C GLY A 215 8.68 -13.09 17.33
N ALA A 216 8.30 -12.72 16.09
CA ALA A 216 7.76 -11.41 15.77
C ALA A 216 6.26 -11.31 16.10
N GLN A 217 5.73 -10.07 16.19
CA GLN A 217 4.30 -9.84 16.33
C GLN A 217 3.53 -10.33 15.09
N SER A 218 2.25 -10.64 15.26
CA SER A 218 1.36 -11.04 14.15
C SER A 218 1.18 -9.95 13.08
N SER A 219 1.44 -8.69 13.44
CA SER A 219 1.52 -7.53 12.54
C SER A 219 2.80 -7.49 11.68
N GLY A 220 3.80 -8.34 11.95
CA GLY A 220 5.12 -8.36 11.30
C GLY A 220 6.19 -7.62 12.11
N ALA A 221 7.46 -7.82 11.74
CA ALA A 221 8.60 -7.10 12.32
C ALA A 221 9.24 -6.16 11.30
N LYS A 222 9.76 -5.02 11.77
CA LYS A 222 10.61 -4.13 10.97
C LYS A 222 12.04 -4.64 11.02
N LEU A 223 12.81 -4.41 9.95
CA LEU A 223 14.23 -4.75 9.88
C LEU A 223 15.04 -4.11 11.02
N VAL A 224 14.67 -2.89 11.43
CA VAL A 224 15.18 -2.23 12.64
C VAL A 224 13.98 -1.89 13.52
N SER A 225 13.74 -2.71 14.53
CA SER A 225 12.72 -2.48 15.57
C SER A 225 13.21 -3.06 16.89
N CYS A 226 13.22 -2.24 17.94
CA CYS A 226 13.50 -2.69 19.29
C CYS A 226 12.25 -3.35 19.88
N CYS A 227 11.93 -4.57 19.46
CA CYS A 227 10.82 -5.34 20.04
C CYS A 227 11.13 -6.84 20.17
N CYS A 228 12.40 -7.21 20.33
CA CYS A 228 12.76 -8.54 20.81
C CYS A 228 13.43 -8.43 22.17
N LEU A 229 12.64 -8.47 23.24
CA LEU A 229 13.09 -9.05 24.50
C LEU A 229 13.25 -10.56 24.23
N ALA A 230 14.39 -10.97 23.69
CA ALA A 230 14.81 -12.37 23.78
C ALA A 230 15.25 -12.64 25.23
N VAL A 231 14.31 -12.62 26.17
CA VAL A 231 14.54 -13.13 27.53
C VAL A 231 14.20 -14.62 27.49
N GLY A 232 15.15 -15.41 27.02
CA GLY A 232 15.13 -16.86 27.23
C GLY A 232 15.38 -17.17 28.70
N TRP A 233 14.31 -17.40 29.46
CA TRP A 233 14.41 -17.94 30.82
C TRP A 233 14.61 -19.45 30.72
N TRP A 234 15.85 -19.91 30.90
CA TRP A 234 16.12 -21.32 31.15
C TRP A 234 17.20 -21.46 32.24
N ASN A 235 16.80 -22.01 33.39
CA ASN A 235 17.65 -22.42 34.51
C ASN A 235 18.58 -21.35 35.13
N GLY A 236 18.02 -20.21 35.53
CA GLY A 236 18.49 -19.50 36.74
C GLY A 236 19.91 -18.93 36.76
N ARG A 237 20.53 -18.63 35.60
CA ARG A 237 21.80 -17.87 35.54
C ARG A 237 21.75 -16.75 34.49
N LEU A 238 22.03 -15.53 34.93
CA LEU A 238 22.32 -14.38 34.07
C LEU A 238 23.71 -14.55 33.47
N LEU A 239 23.80 -14.71 32.15
CA LEU A 239 25.05 -14.73 31.41
C LEU A 239 24.90 -13.88 30.14
N GLY A 240 25.77 -12.87 30.02
CA GLY A 240 26.21 -12.35 28.73
C GLY A 240 25.58 -11.03 28.30
N TRP A 241 26.37 -9.97 28.38
CA TRP A 241 26.21 -8.77 27.57
C TRP A 241 26.34 -9.15 26.09
N VAL A 242 25.40 -8.74 25.24
CA VAL A 242 25.55 -8.80 23.79
C VAL A 242 25.48 -7.38 23.26
N VAL A 243 26.61 -6.93 22.72
CA VAL A 243 26.76 -5.69 21.97
C VAL A 243 25.87 -5.77 20.73
N LEU A 244 24.95 -4.81 20.62
CA LEU A 244 24.14 -4.59 19.43
C LEU A 244 25.07 -4.04 18.34
N VAL A 245 25.44 -4.86 17.36
CA VAL A 245 26.05 -4.34 16.12
C VAL A 245 24.91 -3.80 15.26
N VAL A 246 24.75 -2.48 15.30
CA VAL A 246 23.94 -1.74 14.33
C VAL A 246 24.62 -1.90 12.97
N SER A 247 24.12 -2.81 12.13
CA SER A 247 24.43 -2.78 10.70
C SER A 247 23.45 -1.84 10.03
N LEU A 248 23.92 -0.64 9.70
CA LEU A 248 23.24 0.33 8.87
C LEU A 248 23.10 -0.22 7.46
N VAL A 249 21.88 -0.53 7.05
CA VAL A 249 21.52 -0.81 5.66
C VAL A 249 20.81 0.44 5.16
N THR A 250 21.49 1.24 4.35
CA THR A 250 20.88 2.30 3.54
C THR A 250 20.08 1.63 2.42
N THR A 251 18.81 1.96 2.28
CA THR A 251 17.97 1.45 1.20
C THR A 251 18.06 2.37 0.00
N ASN A 252 18.86 1.97 -0.97
CA ASN A 252 18.62 2.23 -2.40
C ASN A 252 19.34 1.13 -3.18
N ALA A 253 18.61 0.05 -3.43
CA ALA A 253 18.88 -0.98 -4.42
C ALA A 253 17.65 -1.87 -4.58
#